data_AF-A0A9Q7BE32-F1
#
_entry.id   AF-A0A9Q7BE32-F1
#
_cell.length_a   1.000
_cell.length_b   1.000
_cell.length_c   1.000
_cell.angle_alpha   90.00
_cell.angle_beta   90.00
_cell.angle_gamma   90.00
#
_symmetry.space_group_name_H-M   'P 1'
#
loop_
_entity.id
_entity.type
_entity.pdbx_description
1 polymer ?
#
loop_
_entity_poly.entity_id
_entity_poly.type
_entity_poly.pdbx_seq_one_letter_code
_entity_poly.pdbx_strand_id
1 'polypeptide(L)'
;MSRRANHYAELSGRIVSAAKFCEFLDAGGRVMTGEDSSGWRDVTADVLHKERIKVRELERIRSLLYSDMVRKDNEPSFMMH
;
A
#
# COMPACT_ATOMS: atom_id res chain seq x y z
N MET A 1 -4.53 -5.31 -22.20
CA MET A 1 -3.65 -5.85 -21.14
C MET A 1 -4.12 -7.24 -20.73
N SER A 2 -3.21 -8.15 -20.35
CA SER A 2 -3.60 -9.50 -19.91
C SER A 2 -4.21 -9.48 -18.50
N ARG A 3 -5.04 -10.47 -18.15
CA ARG A 3 -5.62 -10.60 -16.80
C ARG A 3 -4.54 -10.57 -15.70
N ARG A 4 -3.39 -11.20 -15.98
CA ARG A 4 -2.22 -11.22 -15.10
C ARG A 4 -1.64 -9.82 -14.88
N ALA A 5 -1.47 -9.04 -15.96
CA ALA A 5 -0.96 -7.67 -15.90
C ALA A 5 -1.94 -6.73 -15.18
N ASN A 6 -3.25 -6.88 -15.41
CA ASN A 6 -4.27 -6.08 -14.72
C ASN A 6 -4.24 -6.33 -13.21
N HIS A 7 -4.18 -7.59 -12.79
CA HIS A 7 -4.12 -7.92 -11.37
C HIS A 7 -2.80 -7.47 -10.72
N TYR A 8 -1.68 -7.55 -11.44
CA TYR A 8 -0.41 -6.97 -10.97
C TYR A 8 -0.51 -5.46 -10.75
N ALA A 9 -1.09 -4.73 -11.71
CA ALA A 9 -1.30 -3.29 -11.61
C ALA A 9 -2.24 -2.93 -10.45
N GLU A 10 -3.33 -3.67 -10.27
CA GLU A 10 -4.26 -3.49 -9.14
C GLU A 10 -3.54 -3.67 -7.80
N LEU A 11 -2.78 -4.76 -7.66
CA LEU A 11 -2.03 -5.06 -6.44
C LEU A 11 -0.97 -3.99 -6.14
N SER A 12 -0.21 -3.56 -7.15
CA SER A 12 0.76 -2.47 -7.02
C SER A 12 0.09 -1.14 -6.65
N GLY A 13 -1.06 -0.82 -7.24
CA GLY A 13 -1.82 0.38 -6.89
C GLY A 13 -2.31 0.36 -5.44
N ARG A 14 -2.78 -0.80 -4.96
CA ARG A 14 -3.18 -0.98 -3.55
C ARG A 14 -2.01 -0.80 -2.58
N ILE A 15 -0.83 -1.33 -2.91
CA ILE A 15 0.39 -1.15 -2.11
C ILE A 15 0.76 0.33 -2.04
N VAL A 16 0.84 1.02 -3.18
CA VAL A 16 1.19 2.45 -3.24
C VAL A 16 0.20 3.30 -2.47
N SER A 17 -1.10 3.04 -2.61
CA SER A 17 -2.14 3.78 -1.90
C SER A 17 -2.04 3.61 -0.39
N ALA A 18 -1.88 2.37 0.09
CA ALA A 18 -1.74 2.08 1.52
C ALA A 18 -0.42 2.63 2.10
N ALA A 19 0.69 2.60 1.35
CA ALA A 19 1.95 3.21 1.75
C ALA A 19 1.81 4.73 1.89
N LYS A 20 1.22 5.41 0.91
CA LYS A 20 0.94 6.86 0.97
C LYS A 20 0.00 7.22 2.11
N PHE A 21 -0.97 6.37 2.42
CA PHE A 21 -1.82 6.58 3.57
C PHE A 21 -1.04 6.49 4.89
N CYS A 22 -0.11 5.53 5.02
CA CYS A 22 0.80 5.48 6.17
C CYS A 22 1.67 6.74 6.27
N GLU A 23 2.23 7.20 5.14
CA GLU A 23 3.01 8.46 5.08
C GLU A 23 2.19 9.66 5.53
N PHE A 24 0.92 9.75 5.11
CA PHE A 24 0.00 10.79 5.57
C PHE A 24 -0.20 10.78 7.09
N LEU A 25 -0.38 9.59 7.68
CA LEU A 25 -0.53 9.47 9.14
C LEU A 25 0.77 9.81 9.88
N ASP A 26 1.92 9.36 9.37
CA ASP A 26 3.24 9.70 9.92
C ASP A 26 3.53 11.22 9.84
N ALA A 27 3.00 11.90 8.82
CA ALA A 27 3.08 13.35 8.67
C ALA A 27 2.14 14.14 9.62
N GLY A 28 1.43 13.46 10.52
CA GLY A 28 0.51 14.08 11.49
C GLY A 28 -0.96 14.01 11.09
N GLY A 29 -1.30 13.34 9.99
CA GLY A 29 -2.67 12.97 9.66
C GLY A 29 -3.29 12.10 10.76
N ARG A 30 -4.61 12.26 10.97
CA ARG A 30 -5.32 11.54 12.03
C ARG A 30 -6.50 10.75 11.49
N VAL A 31 -6.76 9.61 12.11
CA VAL A 31 -7.96 8.81 11.90
C VAL A 31 -8.79 8.83 13.17
N MET A 32 -9.98 9.39 13.06
CA MET A 32 -10.96 9.44 14.13
C MET A 32 -12.07 8.44 13.82
N THR A 33 -12.50 7.68 14.80
CA THR A 33 -13.71 6.86 14.73
C THR A 33 -14.72 7.37 15.74
N GLY A 34 -15.98 7.38 15.39
CA GLY A 34 -17.06 7.69 16.32
C GLY A 34 -18.06 6.55 16.33
N GLU A 35 -18.60 6.24 17.50
CA GLU A 35 -19.89 5.57 17.58
C GLU A 35 -20.96 6.62 17.89
N ASP A 36 -22.19 6.36 17.47
CA ASP A 36 -23.29 7.33 17.43
C ASP A 36 -23.54 8.07 18.76
N SER A 37 -23.11 7.51 19.90
CA SER A 37 -23.32 8.08 21.24
C SER A 37 -22.06 8.32 22.08
N SER A 38 -20.88 7.84 21.68
CA SER A 38 -19.66 7.85 22.53
C SER A 38 -18.60 8.88 22.12
N GLY A 39 -18.86 9.65 21.06
CA GLY A 39 -17.98 10.72 20.58
C GLY A 39 -16.80 10.21 19.73
N TRP A 40 -15.94 11.13 19.30
CA TRP A 40 -14.80 10.81 18.43
C TRP A 40 -13.60 10.31 19.23
N ARG A 41 -13.10 9.12 18.89
CA ARG A 41 -11.87 8.50 19.41
C ARG A 41 -10.77 8.54 18.35
N ASP A 42 -9.57 8.96 18.77
CA ASP A 42 -8.36 8.86 17.94
C ASP A 42 -7.89 7.40 17.89
N VAL A 43 -7.86 6.83 16.68
CA VAL A 43 -7.42 5.45 16.40
C VAL A 43 -6.23 5.43 15.44
N THR A 44 -5.54 6.55 15.29
CA THR A 44 -4.46 6.73 14.31
C THR A 44 -3.37 5.69 14.46
N ALA A 45 -2.92 5.42 15.69
CA ALA A 45 -1.84 4.45 15.96
C ALA A 45 -2.23 3.02 15.55
N ASP A 46 -3.45 2.58 15.89
CA ASP A 46 -3.94 1.25 15.56
C ASP A 46 -4.11 1.07 14.05
N VAL A 47 -4.64 2.09 13.38
CA VAL A 47 -4.84 2.07 11.92
C VAL A 47 -3.49 2.07 11.20
N LEU A 48 -2.54 2.91 11.61
CA LEU A 48 -1.19 2.93 11.05
C LEU A 48 -0.50 1.57 11.20
N HIS A 49 -0.60 0.95 12.38
CA HIS A 49 -0.01 -0.37 12.61
C HIS A 49 -0.61 -1.43 11.66
N LYS A 50 -1.94 -1.47 11.53
CA LYS A 50 -2.65 -2.41 10.66
C LYS A 50 -2.30 -2.20 9.19
N GLU A 51 -2.28 -0.95 8.71
CA GLU A 51 -1.96 -0.65 7.32
C GLU A 51 -0.50 -0.97 6.98
N ARG A 52 0.46 -0.73 7.90
CA ARG A 52 1.86 -1.16 7.70
C ARG A 52 2.04 -2.67 7.61
N ILE A 53 1.26 -3.45 8.37
CA ILE A 53 1.28 -4.92 8.24
C ILE A 53 0.72 -5.34 6.88
N LYS A 54 -0.40 -4.75 6.48
CA LYS A 54 -1.07 -5.03 5.21
C LYS A 54 -0.19 -4.69 4.01
N VAL A 55 0.51 -3.55 4.03
CA VAL A 55 1.49 -3.18 2.98
C VAL A 55 2.54 -4.27 2.83
N ARG A 56 3.19 -4.66 3.93
CA ARG A 56 4.24 -5.70 3.93
C ARG A 56 3.75 -7.04 3.38
N GLU A 57 2.54 -7.47 3.76
CA GLU A 57 2.00 -8.73 3.24
C GLU A 57 1.63 -8.63 1.75
N LEU A 58 1.08 -7.50 1.30
CA LEU A 58 0.79 -7.29 -0.12
C LEU A 58 2.07 -7.25 -0.96
N GLU A 59 3.14 -6.63 -0.46
CA GLU A 59 4.47 -6.64 -1.10
C GLU A 59 5.03 -8.06 -1.19
N ARG A 60 4.92 -8.84 -0.11
CA ARG A 60 5.33 -10.25 -0.09
C ARG A 60 4.56 -11.06 -1.13
N ILE A 61 3.23 -10.93 -1.16
CA ILE A 61 2.36 -11.61 -2.13
C ILE A 61 2.73 -11.20 -3.57
N ARG A 62 2.94 -9.91 -3.83
CA ARG A 62 3.32 -9.41 -5.16
C ARG A 62 4.63 -10.03 -5.62
N SER A 63 5.64 -10.05 -4.76
CA SER A 63 6.96 -10.62 -5.08
C SER A 63 6.90 -12.12 -5.33
N LEU A 64 6.04 -12.86 -4.61
CA LEU A 64 5.87 -14.31 -4.80
C LEU A 64 5.12 -14.64 -6.11
N LEU A 65 4.07 -13.89 -6.44
CA LEU A 65 3.21 -14.21 -7.59
C LEU A 65 3.70 -13.61 -8.92
N TYR A 66 4.48 -12.52 -8.86
CA TYR A 66 4.86 -11.71 -10.02
C TYR A 66 6.35 -11.35 -10.01
N SER A 67 7.20 -12.28 -9.56
CA SER A 67 8.65 -12.07 -9.43
C SER A 67 9.32 -11.58 -10.74
N ASP A 68 8.87 -12.08 -11.89
CA ASP A 68 9.31 -11.68 -13.22
C ASP A 68 8.98 -10.21 -13.54
N MET A 69 7.78 -9.78 -13.16
CA MET A 69 7.31 -8.40 -13.36
C MET A 69 7.98 -7.43 -12.38
N VAL A 70 8.12 -7.83 -11.11
CA VAL A 70 8.85 -7.04 -10.10
C VAL A 70 10.31 -6.85 -10.52
N ARG A 71 10.97 -7.90 -11.03
CA ARG A 71 12.34 -7.79 -11.54
C ARG A 71 12.41 -6.78 -12.69
N LYS A 72 11.47 -6.83 -13.63
CA LYS A 72 11.40 -5.90 -14.76
C LYS A 72 11.19 -4.45 -14.31
N ASP A 73 10.34 -4.19 -13.32
CA ASP A 73 10.12 -2.85 -12.79
C ASP A 73 11.36 -2.29 -12.06
N ASN A 74 12.20 -3.16 -11.50
CA ASN A 74 13.45 -2.81 -10.82
C ASN A 74 14.66 -2.69 -11.78
N GLU A 75 14.52 -3.07 -13.05
CA GLU A 75 15.58 -2.86 -14.02
C GLU A 75 15.71 -1.35 -14.29
N PRO A 76 16.91 -0.76 -14.11
CA PRO A 76 17.11 0.65 -14.41
C PRO A 76 16.77 0.89 -15.88
N SER A 77 15.89 1.87 -16.14
CA SER A 77 15.56 2.26 -17.50
C SER A 77 16.83 2.82 -18.15
N PHE A 78 17.52 2.01 -18.95
CA PHE A 78 18.60 2.46 -19.81
C PHE A 78 18.03 3.26 -20.99
N MET A 79 17.37 4.38 -20.71
CA MET A 79 17.26 5.45 -21.70
C MET A 79 18.61 6.15 -21.75
N MET A 80 19.50 5.63 -22.62
CA MET A 80 20.59 6.42 -23.18
C MET A 80 19.94 7.57 -23.96
N HIS A 81 20.18 8.81 -23.52
CA HIS A 81 19.87 10.01 -24.28
C HIS A 81 21.02 10.35 -25.22
#